data_AF-A0A0R1KWF5-F1
#
_entry.id   AF-A0A0R1KWF5-F1
#
_cell.length_a   1.000
_cell.length_b   1.000
_cell.length_c   1.000
_cell.angle_alpha   90.00
_cell.angle_beta   90.00
_cell.angle_gamma   90.00
#
_symmetry.space_group_name_H-M   'P 1'
#
loop_
_entity.id
_entity.type
_entity.pdbx_description
1 polymer ?
#
loop_
_entity_poly.entity_id
_entity_poly.type
_entity_poly.pdbx_seq_one_letter_code
_entity_poly.pdbx_strand_id
1 'polypeptide(L)'
;MPCHNQKVVKIKKELESAHLLMQKQLGFNPKTKKNEPNRLYLSKLDVKATDVYLRGEDSPKVSQTLATSGTAKSAVNLYKEPKEKDKDRYKIDTQKLNFSTANFSPAEIEIQNRDLVKHADEFLTDSESGWEVFLEPEAIQLLSFWCRTPQQMRRFIGIILNAKYRVEKDHKDIGVIIPLDDEELKPLMTKALRRYFNALRSNEKHIKNVENYLYGTMQNLFGVWWNKQAAREYAAKHPEEEKPADNDNSGLYY
;
A
#
# COMPACT_ATOMS: atom_id res chain seq x y z
N MET A 1 -30.55 -18.89 -3.46
CA MET A 1 -31.21 -19.40 -2.24
C MET A 1 -30.55 -18.79 -1.01
N PRO A 2 -31.29 -18.14 -0.11
CA PRO A 2 -30.73 -17.65 1.16
C PRO A 2 -30.24 -18.83 1.98
N CYS A 3 -29.01 -18.75 2.48
CA CYS A 3 -28.37 -19.86 3.18
C CYS A 3 -29.04 -20.15 4.54
N HIS A 4 -29.18 -21.43 4.86
CA HIS A 4 -29.71 -21.89 6.14
C HIS A 4 -28.82 -21.40 7.31
N ASN A 5 -29.41 -21.01 8.44
CA ASN A 5 -28.69 -20.37 9.57
C ASN A 5 -27.45 -21.15 10.05
N GLN A 6 -27.49 -22.49 10.01
CA GLN A 6 -26.33 -23.34 10.33
C GLN A 6 -25.16 -23.13 9.38
N LYS A 7 -25.43 -22.92 8.08
CA LYS A 7 -24.42 -22.65 7.05
C LYS A 7 -23.75 -21.29 7.26
N VAL A 8 -24.52 -20.26 7.69
CA VAL A 8 -23.98 -18.94 8.03
C VAL A 8 -22.98 -19.03 9.19
N VAL A 9 -23.36 -19.76 10.25
CA VAL A 9 -22.50 -19.93 11.43
C VAL A 9 -21.20 -20.66 11.07
N LYS A 10 -21.29 -21.70 10.22
CA LYS A 10 -20.12 -22.44 9.75
C LYS A 10 -19.18 -21.56 8.92
N ILE A 11 -19.70 -20.86 7.91
CA ILE A 11 -18.92 -19.97 7.05
C ILE A 11 -18.24 -18.88 7.87
N LYS A 12 -18.95 -18.28 8.83
CA LYS A 12 -18.39 -17.24 9.68
C LYS A 12 -17.20 -17.73 10.51
N LYS A 13 -17.32 -18.91 11.12
CA LYS A 13 -16.21 -19.54 11.88
C LYS A 13 -15.01 -19.85 11.00
N GLU A 14 -15.26 -20.35 9.78
CA GLU A 14 -14.19 -20.65 8.82
C GLU A 14 -13.44 -19.38 8.40
N LEU A 15 -14.15 -18.29 8.12
CA LEU A 15 -13.55 -17.00 7.77
C LEU A 15 -12.80 -16.35 8.94
N GLU A 16 -13.33 -16.45 10.16
CA GLU A 16 -12.64 -16.00 11.38
C GLU A 16 -11.34 -16.79 11.63
N SER A 17 -11.39 -18.12 11.46
CA SER A 17 -10.22 -19.00 11.58
C SER A 17 -9.15 -18.76 10.52
N ALA A 18 -9.55 -18.32 9.33
CA ALA A 18 -8.64 -17.96 8.24
C ALA A 18 -8.11 -16.52 8.34
N HIS A 19 -8.46 -15.78 9.40
CA HIS A 19 -8.18 -14.34 9.55
C HIS A 19 -8.73 -13.47 8.41
N LEU A 20 -9.78 -13.94 7.73
CA LEU A 20 -10.46 -13.22 6.65
C LEU A 20 -11.68 -12.42 7.14
N LEU A 21 -12.12 -12.66 8.38
CA LEU A 21 -13.23 -11.98 9.01
C LEU A 21 -12.90 -11.71 10.48
N MET A 22 -13.08 -10.47 10.94
CA MET A 22 -13.01 -10.10 12.34
C MET A 22 -14.39 -9.64 12.81
N GLN A 23 -14.85 -10.18 13.94
CA GLN A 23 -16.10 -9.75 14.57
C GLN A 23 -15.83 -8.96 15.86
N LYS A 24 -16.35 -7.73 15.93
CA LYS A 24 -16.41 -6.96 17.17
C LYS A 24 -17.80 -7.10 17.81
N GLN A 25 -17.85 -7.67 19.01
CA GLN A 25 -19.09 -7.74 19.78
C GLN A 25 -19.35 -6.39 20.46
N LEU A 26 -20.49 -5.77 20.17
CA LEU A 26 -20.86 -4.46 20.75
C LEU A 26 -21.72 -4.62 22.00
N GLY A 27 -22.58 -5.64 22.05
CA GLY A 27 -23.39 -5.95 23.23
C GLY A 27 -24.42 -4.87 23.57
N PHE A 28 -24.88 -4.87 24.82
CA PHE A 28 -25.94 -3.97 25.26
C PHE A 28 -25.40 -2.55 25.45
N ASN A 29 -25.99 -1.59 24.73
CA ASN A 29 -25.65 -0.18 24.90
C ASN A 29 -26.59 0.45 25.96
N PRO A 30 -26.07 0.86 27.14
CA PRO A 30 -26.87 1.41 28.21
C PRO A 30 -27.47 2.79 27.89
N LYS A 31 -26.89 3.54 26.94
CA LYS A 31 -27.39 4.87 26.53
C LYS A 31 -28.60 4.75 25.62
N THR A 32 -28.61 3.78 24.70
CA THR A 32 -29.72 3.55 23.76
C THR A 32 -30.70 2.48 24.25
N LYS A 33 -30.40 1.81 25.38
CA LYS A 33 -31.14 0.69 25.99
C LYS A 33 -31.43 -0.44 25.01
N LYS A 34 -30.56 -0.65 24.02
CA LYS A 34 -30.70 -1.66 22.98
C LYS A 34 -29.41 -2.46 22.84
N ASN A 35 -29.55 -3.71 22.40
CA ASN A 35 -28.42 -4.54 22.03
C ASN A 35 -27.92 -4.11 20.65
N GLU A 36 -26.65 -3.73 20.55
CA GLU A 36 -26.08 -3.29 19.28
C GLU A 36 -25.64 -4.49 18.45
N PRO A 37 -25.90 -4.48 17.12
CA PRO A 37 -25.47 -5.56 16.24
C PRO A 37 -23.95 -5.62 16.18
N ASN A 38 -23.42 -6.84 16.14
CA ASN A 38 -21.97 -7.04 16.04
C ASN A 38 -21.43 -6.48 14.72
N ARG A 39 -20.28 -5.81 14.78
CA ARG A 39 -19.61 -5.29 13.57
C ARG A 39 -18.72 -6.38 13.00
N LEU A 40 -18.81 -6.57 11.68
CA LEU A 40 -18.01 -7.54 10.92
C LEU A 40 -17.08 -6.77 10.00
N TYR A 41 -15.79 -7.12 10.03
CA TYR A 41 -14.73 -6.52 9.24
C TYR A 41 -14.10 -7.60 8.36
N LEU A 42 -14.16 -7.45 7.04
CA LEU A 42 -13.52 -8.37 6.10
C LEU A 42 -12.05 -7.98 5.89
N SER A 43 -11.16 -8.96 5.93
CA SER A 43 -9.74 -8.76 5.65
C SER A 43 -9.44 -8.93 4.16
N LYS A 44 -8.35 -8.33 3.70
CA LYS A 44 -7.79 -8.61 2.37
C LYS A 44 -7.10 -9.98 2.40
N LEU A 45 -7.12 -10.69 1.27
CA LEU A 45 -6.39 -11.95 1.12
C LEU A 45 -4.90 -11.66 1.12
N ASP A 46 -4.15 -12.39 1.96
CA ASP A 46 -2.70 -12.42 1.90
C ASP A 46 -2.28 -13.41 0.80
N VAL A 47 -1.80 -12.90 -0.32
CA VAL A 47 -1.47 -13.69 -1.51
C VAL A 47 0.04 -13.89 -1.57
N LYS A 48 0.50 -15.15 -1.54
CA LYS A 48 1.92 -15.48 -1.73
C LYS A 48 2.26 -15.61 -3.21
N ALA A 49 3.53 -15.44 -3.57
CA ALA A 49 3.99 -15.58 -4.96
C ALA A 49 3.64 -16.94 -5.59
N THR A 50 3.57 -18.00 -4.79
CA THR A 50 3.10 -19.34 -5.23
C THR A 50 1.63 -19.33 -5.64
N ASP A 51 0.79 -18.56 -4.96
CA ASP A 51 -0.66 -18.48 -5.22
C ASP A 51 -0.93 -17.70 -6.52
N VAL A 52 -0.06 -16.76 -6.88
CA VAL A 52 -0.08 -16.05 -8.17
C VAL A 52 0.34 -16.98 -9.31
N TYR A 53 1.34 -17.83 -9.11
CA TYR A 53 1.81 -18.78 -10.12
C TYR A 53 0.73 -19.81 -10.50
N LEU A 54 0.00 -20.34 -9.50
CA LEU A 54 -1.10 -21.28 -9.71
C LEU A 54 -2.27 -20.66 -10.50
N ARG A 55 -2.47 -19.33 -10.41
CA ARG A 55 -3.51 -18.63 -11.20
C ARG A 55 -3.21 -18.61 -12.71
N GLY A 56 -1.94 -18.74 -13.11
CA GLY A 56 -1.54 -18.76 -14.52
C GLY A 56 -2.00 -20.01 -15.28
N GLU A 57 -2.18 -21.14 -14.58
CA GLU A 57 -2.59 -22.42 -15.19
C GLU A 57 -4.09 -22.48 -15.53
N ASP A 58 -4.93 -21.68 -14.85
CA ASP A 58 -6.40 -21.68 -15.00
C ASP A 58 -6.96 -20.53 -15.87
N SER A 59 -6.10 -19.82 -16.60
CA SER A 59 -6.57 -18.89 -17.63
C SER A 59 -7.25 -19.67 -18.76
N PRO A 60 -8.50 -19.33 -19.17
CA PRO A 60 -9.13 -20.01 -20.30
C PRO A 60 -8.31 -19.70 -21.55
N LYS A 61 -7.55 -20.70 -22.02
CA LYS A 61 -6.89 -20.67 -23.32
C LYS A 61 -7.91 -20.22 -24.35
N VAL A 62 -7.63 -19.11 -25.02
CA VAL A 62 -8.31 -18.69 -26.23
C VAL A 62 -8.32 -19.89 -27.19
N SER A 63 -9.51 -20.44 -27.42
CA SER A 63 -9.73 -21.62 -28.23
C SER A 63 -9.21 -21.39 -29.65
N GLN A 64 -8.12 -22.06 -30.00
CA GLN A 64 -7.71 -22.25 -31.38
C GLN A 64 -8.58 -23.36 -31.95
N THR A 65 -9.52 -23.03 -32.83
CA THR A 65 -10.35 -23.99 -33.56
C THR A 65 -9.47 -24.83 -34.49
N LEU A 66 -9.33 -26.12 -34.19
CA LEU A 66 -8.98 -27.13 -35.17
C LEU A 66 -10.08 -28.19 -35.21
N ALA A 67 -10.79 -28.22 -36.32
CA ALA A 67 -11.69 -29.31 -36.67
C ALA A 67 -10.86 -30.53 -37.04
N THR A 68 -11.12 -31.68 -36.40
CA THR A 68 -11.07 -32.97 -37.10
C THR A 68 -12.02 -33.96 -36.41
N SER A 69 -12.86 -34.55 -37.25
CA SER A 69 -13.87 -35.58 -37.00
C SER A 69 -13.36 -36.83 -36.27
N GLY A 70 -14.14 -37.34 -35.31
CA GLY A 70 -13.90 -38.63 -34.65
C GLY A 70 -15.01 -39.03 -33.67
N THR A 71 -16.04 -39.70 -34.20
CA THR A 71 -16.99 -40.65 -33.59
C THR A 71 -17.23 -40.70 -32.07
N ALA A 72 -18.51 -40.58 -31.70
CA ALA A 72 -19.07 -40.87 -30.39
C ALA A 72 -18.87 -42.34 -29.99
N LYS A 73 -18.15 -42.57 -28.88
CA LYS A 73 -18.29 -43.67 -27.90
C LYS A 73 -17.01 -43.79 -27.08
N SER A 74 -16.96 -43.14 -25.91
CA SER A 74 -16.24 -43.63 -24.72
C SER A 74 -16.46 -42.65 -23.56
N ALA A 75 -17.65 -42.74 -22.96
CA ALA A 75 -17.88 -42.22 -21.61
C ALA A 75 -17.29 -43.23 -20.61
N VAL A 76 -15.97 -43.19 -20.38
CA VAL A 76 -15.34 -43.91 -19.26
C VAL A 76 -14.07 -43.17 -18.83
N ASN A 77 -14.11 -42.59 -17.62
CA ASN A 77 -12.97 -42.25 -16.76
C ASN A 77 -11.81 -41.41 -17.35
N LEU A 78 -11.88 -40.09 -17.17
CA LEU A 78 -10.71 -39.20 -17.31
C LEU A 78 -10.06 -38.80 -15.97
N TYR A 79 -10.53 -39.31 -14.82
CA TYR A 79 -9.69 -39.40 -13.62
C TYR A 79 -8.67 -40.53 -13.81
N LYS A 80 -7.71 -40.33 -14.71
CA LYS A 80 -6.45 -41.04 -14.65
C LYS A 80 -5.68 -40.41 -13.49
N GLU A 81 -5.67 -41.10 -12.36
CA GLU A 81 -4.63 -40.90 -11.36
C GLU A 81 -3.27 -40.85 -12.08
N PRO A 82 -2.42 -39.83 -11.81
CA PRO A 82 -1.14 -39.71 -12.46
C PRO A 82 -0.34 -40.98 -12.16
N LYS A 83 -0.06 -41.76 -13.21
CA LYS A 83 0.77 -42.96 -13.12
C LYS A 83 2.07 -42.59 -12.41
N GLU A 84 2.43 -43.33 -11.37
CA GLU A 84 3.64 -43.18 -10.55
C GLU A 84 4.98 -43.24 -11.31
N LYS A 85 4.98 -43.26 -12.65
CA LYS A 85 6.16 -43.34 -13.51
C LYS A 85 6.74 -41.99 -13.92
N ASP A 86 6.24 -40.88 -13.37
CA ASP A 86 6.72 -39.53 -13.68
C ASP A 86 7.26 -38.82 -12.43
N LYS A 87 7.86 -39.58 -11.50
CA LYS A 87 8.52 -39.01 -10.31
C LYS A 87 9.84 -38.31 -10.64
N ASP A 88 10.35 -38.48 -11.86
CA ASP A 88 11.62 -37.89 -12.32
C ASP A 88 11.46 -36.63 -13.18
N ARG A 89 10.24 -36.25 -13.62
CA ARG A 89 10.01 -34.97 -14.31
C ARG A 89 10.24 -33.74 -13.44
N TYR A 90 10.18 -33.90 -12.12
CA TYR A 90 10.43 -32.84 -11.15
C TYR A 90 11.93 -32.60 -10.88
N LYS A 91 12.81 -33.39 -11.50
CA LYS A 91 14.26 -33.20 -11.54
C LYS A 91 14.71 -32.61 -12.87
N ILE A 92 13.99 -31.63 -13.39
CA ILE A 92 14.61 -30.70 -14.33
C ILE A 92 15.46 -29.81 -13.45
N ASP A 93 16.78 -29.96 -13.56
CA ASP A 93 17.76 -29.02 -13.06
C ASP A 93 17.55 -27.70 -13.82
N THR A 94 16.48 -26.99 -13.48
CA THR A 94 16.16 -25.70 -14.09
C THR A 94 17.30 -24.79 -13.69
N GLN A 95 18.09 -24.36 -14.67
CA GLN A 95 19.13 -23.35 -14.45
C GLN A 95 18.55 -22.27 -13.54
N LYS A 96 19.13 -22.16 -12.34
CA LYS A 96 18.69 -21.20 -11.36
C LYS A 96 18.91 -19.82 -11.96
N LEU A 97 17.84 -19.04 -12.09
CA LEU A 97 17.93 -17.66 -12.57
C LEU A 97 18.96 -16.91 -11.73
N ASN A 98 19.97 -16.37 -12.40
CA ASN A 98 21.06 -15.63 -11.75
C ASN A 98 21.07 -14.19 -12.26
N PHE A 99 20.37 -13.31 -11.52
CA PHE A 99 20.32 -11.88 -11.77
C PHE A 99 21.43 -11.10 -11.04
N SER A 100 22.56 -11.73 -10.74
CA SER A 100 23.70 -11.03 -10.16
C SER A 100 24.12 -9.87 -11.06
N THR A 101 24.34 -8.69 -10.46
CA THR A 101 24.81 -7.50 -11.19
C THR A 101 26.19 -7.73 -11.82
N ALA A 102 26.97 -8.70 -11.35
CA ALA A 102 28.25 -9.08 -11.95
C ALA A 102 28.12 -9.60 -13.40
N ASN A 103 26.93 -10.02 -13.81
CA ASN A 103 26.67 -10.53 -15.16
C ASN A 103 26.32 -9.42 -16.16
N PHE A 104 26.24 -8.16 -15.72
CA PHE A 104 25.83 -7.03 -16.54
C PHE A 104 26.91 -5.94 -16.55
N SER A 105 27.04 -5.26 -17.68
CA SER A 105 27.89 -4.07 -17.77
C SER A 105 27.28 -2.91 -16.96
N PRO A 106 28.11 -1.93 -16.55
CA PRO A 106 27.60 -0.74 -15.87
C PRO A 106 26.53 0.02 -16.65
N ALA A 107 26.63 0.07 -17.98
CA ALA A 107 25.66 0.76 -18.84
C ALA A 107 24.31 0.02 -18.90
N GLU A 108 24.32 -1.31 -18.96
CA GLU A 108 23.09 -2.12 -18.90
C GLU A 108 22.39 -1.93 -17.56
N ILE A 109 23.15 -1.95 -16.45
CA ILE A 109 22.60 -1.70 -15.11
C ILE A 109 22.01 -0.29 -15.03
N GLU A 110 22.65 0.72 -15.62
CA GLU A 110 22.09 2.08 -15.64
C GLU A 110 20.77 2.11 -16.43
N ILE A 111 20.70 1.50 -17.60
CA ILE A 111 19.47 1.42 -18.41
C ILE A 111 18.35 0.70 -17.63
N GLN A 112 18.65 -0.44 -17.02
CA GLN A 112 17.69 -1.19 -16.20
C GLN A 112 17.19 -0.36 -15.01
N ASN A 113 18.10 0.30 -14.29
CA ASN A 113 17.73 1.15 -13.17
C ASN A 113 16.90 2.37 -13.61
N ARG A 114 17.22 2.95 -14.76
CA ARG A 114 16.48 4.06 -15.35
C ARG A 114 15.07 3.67 -15.70
N ASP A 115 14.90 2.53 -16.34
CA ASP A 115 13.60 1.98 -16.71
C ASP A 115 12.72 1.78 -15.47
N LEU A 116 13.23 1.04 -14.48
CA LEU A 116 12.51 0.76 -13.22
C LEU A 116 12.12 2.03 -12.45
N VAL A 117 13.01 3.02 -12.41
CA VAL A 117 12.72 4.28 -11.72
C VAL A 117 11.73 5.13 -12.51
N LYS A 118 11.85 5.17 -13.84
CA LYS A 118 10.98 5.97 -14.71
C LYS A 118 9.53 5.50 -14.67
N HIS A 119 9.32 4.19 -14.64
CA HIS A 119 8.02 3.54 -14.64
C HIS A 119 7.53 3.19 -13.22
N ALA A 120 8.14 3.79 -12.19
CA ALA A 120 7.82 3.49 -10.80
C ALA A 120 6.37 3.81 -10.42
N ASP A 121 5.79 4.85 -11.01
CA ASP A 121 4.39 5.22 -10.77
C ASP A 121 3.42 4.14 -11.24
N GLU A 122 3.73 3.44 -12.34
CA GLU A 122 2.87 2.40 -12.92
C GLU A 122 2.65 1.20 -11.99
N PHE A 123 3.64 0.87 -11.14
CA PHE A 123 3.54 -0.29 -10.25
C PHE A 123 3.54 0.05 -8.75
N LEU A 124 3.99 1.24 -8.35
CA LEU A 124 3.91 1.68 -6.95
C LEU A 124 2.59 2.36 -6.61
N THR A 125 1.76 2.72 -7.59
CA THR A 125 0.44 3.33 -7.35
C THR A 125 -0.72 2.42 -7.76
N ASP A 126 -0.43 1.20 -8.23
CA ASP A 126 -1.45 0.24 -8.63
C ASP A 126 -2.20 -0.31 -7.41
N SER A 127 -3.40 0.21 -7.18
CA SER A 127 -4.30 -0.25 -6.12
C SER A 127 -4.76 -1.71 -6.30
N GLU A 128 -4.78 -2.25 -7.52
CA GLU A 128 -5.17 -3.63 -7.82
C GLU A 128 -4.07 -4.63 -7.46
N SER A 129 -2.80 -4.21 -7.51
CA SER A 129 -1.65 -5.04 -7.13
C SER A 129 -1.60 -5.40 -5.63
N GLY A 130 -2.28 -4.62 -4.78
CA GLY A 130 -2.19 -4.74 -3.32
C GLY A 130 -0.91 -4.16 -2.70
N TRP A 131 -0.02 -3.56 -3.51
CA TRP A 131 1.25 -2.97 -3.08
C TRP A 131 1.31 -1.45 -3.22
N GLU A 132 0.14 -0.80 -3.29
CA GLU A 132 0.04 0.66 -3.40
C GLU A 132 0.85 1.36 -2.30
N VAL A 133 1.79 2.18 -2.72
CA VAL A 133 2.54 3.09 -1.85
C VAL A 133 1.65 4.28 -1.54
N PHE A 134 1.73 4.75 -0.30
CA PHE A 134 0.95 5.89 0.21
C PHE A 134 1.15 7.23 -0.54
N LEU A 135 2.12 7.32 -1.44
CA LEU A 135 2.43 8.53 -2.20
C LEU A 135 1.59 8.59 -3.47
N GLU A 136 1.12 9.78 -3.83
CA GLU A 136 0.39 10.01 -5.07
C GLU A 136 1.29 9.78 -6.31
N PRO A 137 0.69 9.47 -7.48
CA PRO A 137 1.43 9.32 -8.74
C PRO A 137 2.37 10.49 -9.03
N GLU A 138 1.94 11.73 -8.77
CA GLU A 138 2.73 12.93 -8.98
C GLU A 138 3.97 12.98 -8.07
N ALA A 139 3.87 12.46 -6.84
CA ALA A 139 5.01 12.35 -5.94
C ALA A 139 5.99 11.27 -6.41
N ILE A 140 5.50 10.11 -6.86
CA ILE A 140 6.36 9.05 -7.39
C ILE A 140 7.07 9.50 -8.67
N GLN A 141 6.35 10.15 -9.59
CA GLN A 141 6.93 10.75 -10.79
C GLN A 141 7.98 11.81 -10.42
N LEU A 142 7.73 12.63 -9.39
CA LEU A 142 8.75 13.57 -8.91
C LEU A 142 10.00 12.85 -8.41
N LEU A 143 9.87 11.73 -7.69
CA LEU A 143 11.02 10.94 -7.25
C LEU A 143 11.78 10.36 -8.44
N SER A 144 11.10 9.98 -9.54
CA SER A 144 11.75 9.38 -10.72
C SER A 144 12.73 10.34 -11.42
N PHE A 145 12.49 11.66 -11.34
CA PHE A 145 13.43 12.65 -11.87
C PHE A 145 14.74 12.75 -11.08
N TRP A 146 14.74 12.39 -9.81
CA TRP A 146 15.86 12.59 -8.90
C TRP A 146 16.58 11.30 -8.54
N CYS A 147 15.84 10.20 -8.36
CA CYS A 147 16.41 8.90 -8.09
C CYS A 147 17.07 8.34 -9.36
N ARG A 148 18.19 7.65 -9.17
CA ARG A 148 18.95 6.99 -10.25
C ARG A 148 18.84 5.48 -10.19
N THR A 149 18.46 4.93 -9.04
CA THR A 149 18.28 3.49 -8.84
C THR A 149 17.04 3.17 -7.99
N PRO A 150 16.46 1.96 -8.11
CA PRO A 150 15.38 1.50 -7.25
C PRO A 150 15.76 1.53 -5.76
N GLN A 151 17.02 1.29 -5.43
CA GLN A 151 17.51 1.34 -4.05
C GLN A 151 17.46 2.77 -3.49
N GLN A 152 17.81 3.78 -4.28
CA GLN A 152 17.67 5.18 -3.87
C GLN A 152 16.20 5.55 -3.63
N MET A 153 15.30 5.12 -4.51
CA MET A 153 13.86 5.34 -4.35
C MET A 153 13.32 4.67 -3.08
N ARG A 154 13.67 3.40 -2.86
CA ARG A 154 13.32 2.66 -1.63
C ARG A 154 13.86 3.35 -0.38
N ARG A 155 15.11 3.83 -0.42
CA ARG A 155 15.73 4.57 0.69
C ARG A 155 14.95 5.86 0.99
N PHE A 156 14.58 6.60 -0.04
CA PHE A 156 13.81 7.83 0.05
C PHE A 156 12.45 7.59 0.73
N ILE A 157 11.68 6.61 0.24
CA ILE A 157 10.39 6.21 0.84
C ILE A 157 10.57 5.76 2.29
N GLY A 158 11.62 4.99 2.58
CA GLY A 158 11.96 4.55 3.93
C GLY A 158 12.23 5.71 4.90
N ILE A 159 12.85 6.80 4.45
CA ILE A 159 13.07 8.00 5.28
C ILE A 159 11.74 8.66 5.66
N ILE A 160 10.78 8.73 4.72
CA ILE A 160 9.43 9.28 4.99
C ILE A 160 8.72 8.41 6.04
N LEU A 161 8.75 7.09 5.87
CA LEU A 161 8.14 6.16 6.82
C LEU A 161 8.78 6.23 8.21
N ASN A 162 10.10 6.37 8.28
CA ASN A 162 10.81 6.56 9.55
C ASN A 162 10.43 7.88 10.24
N ALA A 163 10.25 8.96 9.47
CA ALA A 163 9.80 10.24 10.00
C ALA A 163 8.39 10.14 10.61
N LYS A 164 7.45 9.48 9.91
CA LYS A 164 6.13 9.17 10.45
C LYS A 164 6.23 8.39 11.76
N TYR A 165 6.94 7.27 11.73
CA TYR A 165 7.06 6.39 12.89
C TYR A 165 7.64 7.13 14.10
N ARG A 166 8.60 8.03 13.89
CA ARG A 166 9.12 8.87 14.96
C ARG A 166 8.04 9.76 15.57
N VAL A 167 7.27 10.47 14.74
CA VAL A 167 6.22 11.38 15.22
C VAL A 167 5.17 10.62 16.05
N GLU A 168 4.71 9.45 15.58
CA GLU A 168 3.77 8.60 16.33
C GLU A 168 4.39 8.07 17.64
N LYS A 169 5.67 7.67 17.60
CA LYS A 169 6.36 7.15 18.79
C LYS A 169 6.54 8.23 19.85
N ASP A 170 6.97 9.42 19.46
CA ASP A 170 7.30 10.51 20.39
C ASP A 170 6.04 11.09 21.05
N HIS A 171 4.86 10.91 20.44
CA HIS A 171 3.57 11.41 20.94
C HIS A 171 2.57 10.28 21.22
N LYS A 172 3.09 9.11 21.61
CA LYS A 172 2.26 7.92 21.91
C LYS A 172 1.32 8.14 23.09
N ASP A 173 1.73 8.98 24.05
CA ASP A 173 0.98 9.35 25.24
C ASP A 173 -0.36 10.05 24.93
N ILE A 174 -0.39 10.85 23.86
CA ILE A 174 -1.60 11.53 23.38
C ILE A 174 -2.28 10.80 22.20
N GLY A 175 -1.81 9.61 21.84
CA GLY A 175 -2.46 8.74 20.86
C GLY A 175 -2.34 9.18 19.41
N VAL A 176 -1.24 9.84 19.02
CA VAL A 176 -1.02 10.28 17.62
C VAL A 176 -1.00 9.10 16.66
N ILE A 177 -1.82 9.19 15.61
CA ILE A 177 -1.87 8.24 14.50
C ILE A 177 -1.86 9.04 13.20
N ILE A 178 -0.94 8.70 12.28
CA ILE A 178 -0.83 9.36 10.97
C ILE A 178 -1.32 8.40 9.89
N PRO A 179 -2.56 8.55 9.40
CA PRO A 179 -3.05 7.79 8.24
C PRO A 179 -2.39 8.31 6.95
N LEU A 180 -1.43 7.57 6.39
CA LEU A 180 -0.74 7.99 5.17
C LEU A 180 -1.63 7.93 3.91
N ASP A 181 -2.75 7.23 3.99
CA ASP A 181 -3.78 7.13 2.97
C ASP A 181 -4.81 8.27 3.02
N ASP A 182 -4.70 9.18 3.98
CA ASP A 182 -5.60 10.33 4.13
C ASP A 182 -5.57 11.29 2.93
N GLU A 183 -6.75 11.63 2.43
CA GLU A 183 -6.95 12.46 1.23
C GLU A 183 -6.43 13.89 1.39
N GLU A 184 -6.37 14.44 2.61
CA GLU A 184 -5.79 15.77 2.85
C GLU A 184 -4.26 15.68 3.01
N LEU A 185 -3.72 14.58 3.55
CA LEU A 185 -2.28 14.42 3.81
C LEU A 185 -1.49 14.11 2.53
N LYS A 186 -2.01 13.23 1.66
CA LYS A 186 -1.40 12.86 0.37
C LYS A 186 -0.88 14.07 -0.44
N PRO A 187 -1.70 15.08 -0.77
CA PRO A 187 -1.25 16.24 -1.55
C PRO A 187 -0.25 17.13 -0.78
N LEU A 188 -0.29 17.13 0.56
CA LEU A 188 0.68 17.87 1.37
C LEU A 188 2.05 17.20 1.34
N MET A 189 2.13 15.86 1.32
CA MET A 189 3.39 15.13 1.12
C MET A 189 3.99 15.49 -0.25
N THR A 190 3.19 15.47 -1.31
CA THR A 190 3.62 15.87 -2.67
C THR A 190 4.18 17.30 -2.69
N LYS A 191 3.50 18.26 -2.04
CA LYS A 191 3.98 19.65 -1.90
C LYS A 191 5.27 19.75 -1.09
N ALA A 192 5.39 18.99 0.00
CA ALA A 192 6.60 18.96 0.83
C ALA A 192 7.80 18.41 0.05
N LEU A 193 7.62 17.36 -0.75
CA LEU A 193 8.64 16.84 -1.65
C LEU A 193 9.11 17.88 -2.67
N ARG A 194 8.18 18.59 -3.31
CA ARG A 194 8.54 19.69 -4.24
C ARG A 194 9.36 20.77 -3.55
N ARG A 195 8.97 21.20 -2.35
CA ARG A 195 9.72 22.18 -1.55
C ARG A 195 11.11 21.66 -1.18
N TYR A 196 11.22 20.40 -0.78
CA TYR A 196 12.48 19.74 -0.47
C TYR A 196 13.43 19.76 -1.68
N PHE A 197 12.98 19.29 -2.84
CA PHE A 197 13.80 19.28 -4.05
C PHE A 197 14.14 20.68 -4.56
N ASN A 198 13.22 21.64 -4.43
CA ASN A 198 13.50 23.03 -4.73
C ASN A 198 14.64 23.58 -3.86
N ALA A 199 14.63 23.31 -2.56
CA ALA A 199 15.69 23.74 -1.64
C ALA A 199 17.05 23.10 -1.97
N LEU A 200 17.06 21.86 -2.45
CA LEU A 200 18.30 21.23 -2.94
C LEU A 200 18.80 21.89 -4.22
N ARG A 201 17.91 22.22 -5.15
CA ARG A 201 18.28 22.80 -6.44
C ARG A 201 18.71 24.27 -6.33
N SER A 202 17.99 25.07 -5.55
CA SER A 202 18.31 26.49 -5.35
C SER A 202 19.58 26.67 -4.54
N ASN A 203 19.94 25.68 -3.72
CA ASN A 203 21.13 25.67 -2.85
C ASN A 203 21.20 26.85 -1.86
N GLU A 204 20.11 27.60 -1.66
CA GLU A 204 20.03 28.74 -0.74
C GLU A 204 20.28 28.33 0.72
N LYS A 205 19.91 27.10 1.08
CA LYS A 205 20.02 26.57 2.44
C LYS A 205 21.33 25.83 2.72
N HIS A 206 22.23 25.72 1.73
CA HIS A 206 23.50 25.00 1.82
C HIS A 206 23.39 23.64 2.53
N ILE A 207 22.41 22.83 2.10
CA ILE A 207 22.06 21.57 2.74
C ILE A 207 23.20 20.57 2.59
N LYS A 208 23.85 20.21 3.70
CA LYS A 208 24.99 19.27 3.72
C LYS A 208 24.56 17.81 3.76
N ASN A 209 23.45 17.50 4.42
CA ASN A 209 22.92 16.16 4.54
C ASN A 209 21.48 16.12 4.03
N VAL A 210 21.32 15.59 2.82
CA VAL A 210 20.04 15.55 2.11
C VAL A 210 19.05 14.61 2.78
N GLU A 211 19.50 13.46 3.32
CA GLU A 211 18.63 12.50 3.99
C GLU A 211 18.09 13.05 5.31
N ASN A 212 18.94 13.69 6.12
CA ASN A 212 18.49 14.33 7.37
C ASN A 212 17.55 15.50 7.10
N TYR A 213 17.81 16.28 6.05
CA TYR A 213 16.93 17.38 5.68
C TYR A 213 15.56 16.86 5.19
N LEU A 214 15.53 15.75 4.43
CA LEU A 214 14.29 15.08 4.04
C LEU A 214 13.52 14.59 5.27
N TYR A 215 14.21 13.88 6.16
CA TYR A 215 13.64 13.35 7.40
C TYR A 215 12.99 14.46 8.23
N GLY A 216 13.71 15.55 8.49
CA GLY A 216 13.18 16.70 9.22
C GLY A 216 12.01 17.39 8.50
N THR A 217 12.07 17.50 7.17
CA THR A 217 10.96 18.04 6.35
C THR A 217 9.68 17.23 6.56
N MET A 218 9.78 15.89 6.53
CA MET A 218 8.63 15.00 6.70
C MET A 218 8.13 14.96 8.14
N GLN A 219 9.02 14.92 9.13
CA GLN A 219 8.62 15.01 10.54
C GLN A 219 7.83 16.30 10.81
N ASN A 220 8.30 17.43 10.30
CA ASN A 220 7.62 18.71 10.46
C ASN A 220 6.24 18.70 9.78
N LEU A 221 6.15 18.18 8.54
CA LEU A 221 4.87 18.02 7.85
C LEU A 221 3.87 17.23 8.70
N PHE A 222 4.27 16.05 9.17
CA PHE A 222 3.40 15.16 9.93
C PHE A 222 2.96 15.77 11.26
N GLY A 223 3.87 16.42 11.98
CA GLY A 223 3.54 17.13 13.22
C GLY A 223 2.55 18.27 12.99
N VAL A 224 2.77 19.10 11.96
CA VAL A 224 1.87 20.21 11.61
C VAL A 224 0.49 19.70 11.20
N TRP A 225 0.44 18.65 10.38
CA TRP A 225 -0.83 18.06 9.93
C TRP A 225 -1.62 17.49 11.12
N TRP A 226 -0.96 16.72 12.01
CA TRP A 226 -1.61 16.18 13.20
C TRP A 226 -2.15 17.28 14.11
N ASN A 227 -1.36 18.32 14.39
CA ASN A 227 -1.78 19.44 15.21
C ASN A 227 -3.02 20.13 14.64
N LYS A 228 -3.13 20.23 13.32
CA LYS A 228 -4.31 20.76 12.64
C LYS A 228 -5.55 19.87 12.88
N GLN A 229 -5.41 18.55 12.81
CA GLN A 229 -6.53 17.64 13.10
C GLN A 229 -6.94 17.72 14.57
N ALA A 230 -5.98 17.71 15.50
CA ALA A 230 -6.25 17.83 16.93
C ALA A 230 -6.98 19.15 17.27
N ALA A 231 -6.58 20.27 16.65
CA ALA A 231 -7.24 21.56 16.82
C ALA A 231 -8.70 21.55 16.30
N ARG A 232 -8.96 20.93 15.14
CA ARG A 232 -10.33 20.75 14.61
C ARG A 232 -11.19 19.91 15.55
N GLU A 233 -10.65 18.80 16.06
CA GLU A 233 -11.37 17.96 17.02
C GLU A 233 -11.68 18.69 18.32
N TYR A 234 -10.75 19.52 18.81
CA TYR A 234 -10.97 20.36 19.97
C TYR A 234 -12.10 21.37 19.71
N ALA A 235 -12.02 22.14 18.62
CA ALA A 235 -13.06 23.12 18.26
C ALA A 235 -14.45 22.48 18.11
N ALA A 236 -14.53 21.29 17.49
CA ALA A 236 -15.78 20.55 17.36
C ALA A 236 -16.38 20.08 18.70
N LYS A 237 -15.55 19.85 19.72
CA LYS A 237 -15.97 19.49 21.09
C LYS A 237 -16.26 20.71 21.96
N HIS A 238 -15.72 21.88 21.60
CA HIS A 238 -15.83 23.15 22.32
C HIS A 238 -16.40 24.28 21.44
N PRO A 239 -17.63 24.13 20.87
CA PRO A 239 -18.18 25.08 19.91
C PRO A 239 -18.49 26.47 20.51
N GLU A 240 -18.59 26.59 21.83
CA GLU A 240 -18.92 27.86 22.53
C GLU A 240 -17.68 28.74 22.81
N GLU A 241 -16.46 28.25 22.55
CA GLU A 241 -15.20 28.99 22.77
C GLU A 241 -14.74 29.79 21.52
N GLU A 242 -15.37 29.61 20.36
CA GLU A 242 -15.13 30.46 19.18
C GLU A 242 -15.85 31.81 19.34
N LYS A 243 -15.27 32.71 20.14
CA LYS A 243 -15.51 34.14 19.93
C LYS A 243 -14.69 34.57 18.71
N PRO A 244 -15.29 35.23 17.70
CA PRO A 244 -14.49 35.88 16.67
C PRO A 244 -13.59 36.90 17.38
N ALA A 245 -12.28 36.77 17.19
CA ALA A 245 -11.40 37.89 17.49
C ALA A 245 -11.85 39.03 16.57
N ASP A 246 -12.42 40.08 17.16
CA ASP A 246 -12.60 41.37 16.49
C ASP A 246 -11.24 41.76 15.90
N ASN A 247 -11.11 41.60 14.58
CA ASN A 247 -9.90 41.92 13.86
C ASN A 247 -9.90 43.41 13.52
N ASP A 248 -9.86 44.24 14.57
CA ASP A 248 -9.39 45.62 14.49
C ASP A 248 -7.90 45.60 14.84
N ASN A 249 -7.04 45.35 13.84
CA ASN A 249 -5.80 46.10 13.78
C ASN A 249 -5.25 46.20 12.34
N SER A 250 -5.53 47.35 11.76
CA SER A 250 -4.77 47.99 10.70
C SER A 250 -3.28 48.12 11.02
N GLY A 251 -2.43 47.82 10.04
CA GLY A 251 -1.03 48.28 9.98
C GLY A 251 0.00 47.15 10.12
N LEU A 252 1.04 47.00 9.31
CA LEU A 252 1.67 47.88 8.32
C LEU A 252 2.42 46.96 7.34
N TYR A 253 2.29 47.24 6.05
CA TYR A 253 3.26 46.80 5.05
C TYR A 253 4.53 47.64 5.21
N TYR A 254 5.68 47.00 5.37
CA TYR A 254 6.95 47.26 4.67
C TYR A 254 7.86 46.05 4.82
#